data_AF-A0A8X6FXY1-F1
#
_entry.id   AF-A0A8X6FXY1-F1
#
_cell.length_a   1.000
_cell.length_b   1.000
_cell.length_c   1.000
_cell.angle_alpha   90.00
_cell.angle_beta   90.00
_cell.angle_gamma   90.00
#
_symmetry.space_group_name_H-M   'P 1'
#
loop_
_entity.id
_entity.type
_entity.pdbx_description
1 polymer ?
#
loop_
_entity_poly.entity_id
_entity_poly.type
_entity_poly.pdbx_seq_one_letter_code
_entity_poly.pdbx_strand_id
1 'polypeptide(L)'
;MYLSGDHPICAKVIARKVGIIGEHSETRDELAERLHISVEEVEPGSVQAVVIYGDELEALKDEELSELLSRYEEVVFSRIIPLQKLRIVKICQQLNHSVAITGRKFEDHPCLKRADIGIAMGNSSCDLCCENADMVLLDKSLLTFVTAVKEGKNSNLIFKIF
;
A
#
# COMPACT_ATOMS: atom_id res chain seq x y z
N MET A 1 0.38 -3.89 1.91
CA MET A 1 -0.63 -2.89 1.48
C MET A 1 -0.41 -2.47 0.03
N TYR A 2 -1.48 -2.25 -0.74
CA TYR A 2 -1.45 -1.72 -2.11
C TYR A 2 -2.25 -0.41 -2.22
N LEU A 3 -1.68 0.62 -2.88
CA LEU A 3 -2.29 1.95 -3.04
C LEU A 3 -2.46 2.28 -4.53
N SER A 4 -3.68 2.29 -5.05
CA SER A 4 -3.93 2.59 -6.48
C SER A 4 -5.15 3.47 -6.75
N GLY A 5 -5.04 4.32 -7.78
CA GLY A 5 -6.17 5.06 -8.36
C GLY A 5 -7.01 4.23 -9.35
N ASP A 6 -6.62 2.99 -9.62
CA ASP A 6 -7.31 2.10 -10.56
C ASP A 6 -8.66 1.61 -10.03
N HIS A 7 -9.46 1.00 -10.91
CA HIS A 7 -10.72 0.36 -10.55
C HIS A 7 -10.51 -0.77 -9.52
N PRO A 8 -11.42 -0.97 -8.55
CA PRO A 8 -11.28 -1.97 -7.47
C PRO A 8 -10.99 -3.38 -7.99
N ILE A 9 -11.71 -3.84 -9.02
CA ILE A 9 -11.49 -5.15 -9.64
C ILE A 9 -10.03 -5.31 -10.12
N CYS A 10 -9.51 -4.31 -10.86
CA CYS A 10 -8.14 -4.36 -11.36
C CYS A 10 -7.12 -4.32 -10.21
N ALA A 11 -7.36 -3.46 -9.21
CA ALA A 11 -6.49 -3.35 -8.05
C ALA A 11 -6.43 -4.66 -7.25
N LYS A 12 -7.59 -5.31 -7.02
CA LYS A 12 -7.69 -6.61 -6.33
C LYS A 12 -6.96 -7.71 -7.09
N VAL A 13 -7.15 -7.81 -8.41
CA VAL A 13 -6.48 -8.81 -9.25
C VAL A 13 -4.95 -8.62 -9.22
N ILE A 14 -4.47 -7.38 -9.34
CA ILE A 14 -3.03 -7.10 -9.24
C ILE A 14 -2.52 -7.46 -7.86
N ALA A 15 -3.20 -7.04 -6.79
CA ALA A 15 -2.82 -7.31 -5.42
C ALA A 15 -2.69 -8.81 -5.13
N ARG A 16 -3.62 -9.65 -5.62
CA ARG A 16 -3.49 -11.13 -5.56
C ARG A 16 -2.27 -11.62 -6.35
N LYS A 17 -2.10 -11.16 -7.59
CA LYS A 17 -1.01 -11.60 -8.47
C LYS A 17 0.37 -11.29 -7.89
N VAL A 18 0.52 -10.19 -7.16
CA VAL A 18 1.79 -9.80 -6.53
C VAL A 18 1.90 -10.26 -5.06
N GLY A 19 0.92 -11.01 -4.56
CA GLY A 19 0.94 -11.59 -3.20
C GLY A 19 0.68 -10.58 -2.07
N ILE A 20 0.07 -9.43 -2.35
CA ILE A 20 -0.40 -8.50 -1.31
C ILE A 20 -1.68 -9.01 -0.66
N ILE A 21 -2.57 -9.60 -1.47
CA ILE A 21 -3.65 -10.44 -0.97
C ILE A 21 -3.18 -11.88 -1.10
N GLY A 22 -3.22 -12.64 0.00
CA GLY A 22 -2.78 -14.03 0.06
C GLY A 22 -3.63 -14.93 -0.83
N GLU A 23 -3.03 -16.04 -1.30
CA GLU A 23 -3.72 -17.02 -2.16
C GLU A 23 -4.97 -17.61 -1.49
N HIS A 24 -4.93 -17.80 -0.17
CA HIS A 24 -6.03 -18.35 0.62
C HIS A 24 -6.81 -17.28 1.39
N SER A 25 -6.43 -16.02 1.24
CA SER A 25 -7.11 -14.92 1.92
C SER A 25 -8.37 -14.57 1.16
N GLU A 26 -9.48 -14.41 1.88
CA GLU A 26 -10.75 -13.96 1.32
C GLU A 26 -10.96 -12.48 1.58
N THR A 27 -11.70 -11.82 0.67
CA THR A 27 -12.21 -10.46 0.83
C THR A 27 -13.70 -10.50 1.19
N ARG A 28 -14.26 -9.39 1.70
CA ARG A 28 -15.67 -9.33 2.12
C ARG A 28 -16.64 -9.69 1.00
N ASP A 29 -16.39 -9.21 -0.22
CA ASP A 29 -17.22 -9.51 -1.38
C ASP A 29 -17.17 -11.00 -1.77
N GLU A 30 -15.99 -11.62 -1.71
CA GLU A 30 -15.84 -13.06 -1.99
C GLU A 30 -16.50 -13.93 -0.92
N LEU A 31 -16.37 -13.55 0.36
CA LEU A 31 -17.04 -14.25 1.46
C LEU A 31 -18.57 -14.13 1.35
N ALA A 32 -19.07 -12.94 1.02
CA ALA A 32 -20.48 -12.69 0.81
C ALA A 32 -21.04 -13.55 -0.34
N GLU A 33 -20.32 -13.60 -1.47
CA GLU A 33 -20.68 -14.43 -2.62
C GLU A 33 -20.71 -15.92 -2.27
N ARG A 34 -19.69 -16.41 -1.54
CA ARG A 34 -19.60 -17.80 -1.11
C ARG A 34 -20.71 -18.21 -0.15
N LEU A 35 -21.12 -17.30 0.74
CA LEU A 35 -22.18 -17.52 1.71
C LEU A 35 -23.59 -17.20 1.17
N HIS A 36 -23.68 -16.65 -0.04
CA HIS A 36 -24.92 -16.15 -0.64
C HIS A 36 -25.65 -15.12 0.24
N ILE A 37 -24.89 -14.24 0.88
CA ILE A 37 -25.38 -13.12 1.68
C ILE A 37 -24.96 -11.79 1.06
N SER A 38 -25.50 -10.69 1.56
CA SER A 38 -25.04 -9.34 1.20
C SER A 38 -23.69 -9.01 1.84
N VAL A 39 -22.93 -8.08 1.27
CA VAL A 39 -21.61 -7.67 1.79
C VAL A 39 -21.73 -7.01 3.17
N GLU A 40 -22.87 -6.35 3.40
CA GLU A 40 -23.25 -5.70 4.65
C GLU A 40 -23.48 -6.71 5.78
N GLU A 41 -23.88 -7.94 5.46
CA GLU A 41 -24.10 -9.03 6.42
C GLU A 41 -22.80 -9.75 6.83
N VAL A 42 -21.69 -9.48 6.13
CA VAL A 42 -20.38 -10.07 6.50
C VAL A 42 -19.86 -9.43 7.78
N GLU A 43 -19.69 -10.27 8.82
CA GLU A 43 -19.13 -9.83 10.10
C GLU A 43 -17.74 -9.18 9.94
N PRO A 44 -17.51 -8.00 10.54
CA PRO A 44 -16.19 -7.35 10.52
C PRO A 44 -15.13 -8.23 11.19
N GLY A 45 -14.04 -8.51 10.47
CA GLY A 45 -12.94 -9.35 10.95
C GLY A 45 -13.03 -10.83 10.55
N SER A 46 -14.09 -11.25 9.86
CA SER A 46 -14.22 -12.62 9.33
C SER A 46 -13.37 -12.91 8.09
N VAL A 47 -12.56 -11.95 7.65
CA VAL A 47 -11.72 -12.02 6.45
C VAL A 47 -10.34 -11.44 6.76
N GLN A 48 -9.29 -11.97 6.12
CA GLN A 48 -7.93 -11.44 6.29
C GLN A 48 -7.65 -10.22 5.41
N ALA A 49 -8.33 -10.11 4.26
CA ALA A 49 -8.11 -9.06 3.28
C ALA A 49 -9.27 -8.08 3.17
N VAL A 50 -8.94 -6.81 2.95
CA VAL A 50 -9.93 -5.75 2.76
C VAL A 50 -9.55 -4.87 1.57
N VAL A 51 -10.56 -4.56 0.76
CA VAL A 51 -10.47 -3.59 -0.34
C VAL A 51 -11.28 -2.37 0.04
N ILE A 52 -10.65 -1.20 0.06
CA ILE A 52 -11.25 0.07 0.46
C ILE A 52 -11.24 1.03 -0.71
N TYR A 53 -12.35 1.70 -0.90
CA TYR A 53 -12.59 2.58 -2.03
C TYR A 53 -12.26 4.02 -1.61
N GLY A 54 -11.95 4.88 -2.57
CA GLY A 54 -11.55 6.26 -2.28
C GLY A 54 -12.64 7.06 -1.56
N ASP A 55 -13.91 6.85 -1.87
CA ASP A 55 -15.06 7.45 -1.21
C ASP A 55 -15.29 6.91 0.20
N GLU A 56 -15.14 5.60 0.40
CA GLU A 56 -15.16 4.99 1.74
C GLU A 56 -14.03 5.56 2.61
N LEU A 57 -12.82 5.67 2.06
CA LEU A 57 -11.67 6.26 2.76
C LEU A 57 -11.91 7.72 3.13
N GLU A 58 -12.54 8.51 2.25
CA GLU A 58 -12.91 9.91 2.53
C GLU A 58 -13.87 10.01 3.73
N ALA A 59 -14.79 9.06 3.85
CA ALA A 59 -15.79 9.04 4.93
C ALA A 59 -15.20 8.58 6.28
N LEU A 60 -14.14 7.77 6.28
CA LEU A 60 -13.47 7.33 7.50
C LEU A 60 -12.77 8.48 8.20
N LYS A 61 -12.86 8.53 9.53
CA LYS A 61 -12.00 9.36 10.39
C LYS A 61 -10.61 8.76 10.53
N ASP A 62 -9.66 9.57 10.97
CA ASP A 62 -8.26 9.13 11.15
C ASP A 62 -8.15 8.00 12.18
N GLU A 63 -8.96 8.01 13.24
CA GLU A 63 -9.02 6.96 14.25
C GLU A 63 -9.58 5.64 13.68
N GLU A 64 -10.64 5.72 12.86
CA GLU A 64 -11.26 4.56 12.22
C GLU A 64 -10.32 3.93 11.18
N LEU A 65 -9.62 4.77 10.42
CA LEU A 65 -8.57 4.32 9.51
C LEU A 65 -7.41 3.67 10.26
N SER A 66 -7.01 4.23 11.40
CA SER A 66 -5.96 3.67 12.26
C SER A 66 -6.34 2.29 12.80
N GLU A 67 -7.58 2.13 13.27
CA GLU A 67 -8.10 0.85 13.75
C GLU A 67 -8.17 -0.18 12.61
N LEU A 68 -8.65 0.24 11.44
CA LEU A 68 -8.69 -0.61 10.25
C LEU A 68 -7.30 -1.12 9.88
N LEU A 69 -6.31 -0.22 9.81
CA LEU A 69 -4.93 -0.56 9.46
C LEU A 69 -4.26 -1.45 10.51
N SER A 70 -4.68 -1.37 11.77
CA SER A 70 -4.21 -2.25 12.83
C SER A 70 -4.88 -3.63 12.80
N ARG A 71 -6.10 -3.72 12.25
CA ARG A 71 -6.91 -4.95 12.20
C ARG A 71 -6.56 -5.83 11.00
N TYR A 72 -6.31 -5.23 9.84
CA TYR A 72 -6.10 -5.95 8.60
C TYR A 72 -4.64 -5.90 8.15
N GLU A 73 -4.06 -7.07 7.89
CA GLU A 73 -2.70 -7.17 7.34
C GLU A 73 -2.70 -6.96 5.81
N GLU A 74 -3.74 -7.43 5.13
CA GLU A 74 -3.86 -7.42 3.67
C GLU A 74 -4.82 -6.33 3.18
N VAL A 75 -4.31 -5.09 3.13
CA VAL A 75 -5.11 -3.92 2.77
C VAL A 75 -4.84 -3.45 1.34
N VAL A 76 -5.90 -3.27 0.56
CA VAL A 76 -5.87 -2.68 -0.78
C VAL A 76 -6.73 -1.43 -0.79
N PHE A 77 -6.15 -0.30 -1.18
CA PHE A 77 -6.87 0.93 -1.44
C PHE A 77 -6.98 1.16 -2.95
N SER A 78 -8.20 1.39 -3.43
CA SER A 78 -8.53 1.58 -4.84
C SER A 78 -9.27 2.89 -5.08
N ARG A 79 -9.22 3.42 -6.32
CA ARG A 79 -9.80 4.73 -6.67
C ARG A 79 -9.32 5.90 -5.80
N ILE A 80 -8.18 5.78 -5.14
CA ILE A 80 -7.69 6.83 -4.25
C ILE A 80 -6.97 7.95 -5.00
N ILE A 81 -7.09 9.16 -4.47
CA ILE A 81 -6.41 10.36 -4.99
C ILE A 81 -5.09 10.63 -4.24
N PRO A 82 -4.20 11.50 -4.76
CA PRO A 82 -2.89 11.75 -4.15
C PRO A 82 -2.94 12.23 -2.69
N LEU A 83 -3.93 13.07 -2.34
CA LEU A 83 -4.12 13.54 -0.97
C LEU A 83 -4.44 12.39 -0.01
N GLN A 84 -5.26 11.43 -0.45
CA GLN A 84 -5.63 10.26 0.31
C GLN A 84 -4.45 9.30 0.51
N LYS A 85 -3.60 9.10 -0.52
CA LYS A 85 -2.33 8.36 -0.36
C LYS A 85 -1.48 8.99 0.75
N LEU A 86 -1.30 10.30 0.72
CA LEU A 86 -0.51 11.02 1.71
C LEU A 86 -1.10 10.89 3.13
N ARG A 87 -2.43 10.88 3.25
CA ARG A 87 -3.13 10.63 4.51
C ARG A 87 -2.81 9.24 5.06
N ILE A 88 -2.91 8.19 4.24
CA ILE A 88 -2.58 6.82 4.66
C ILE A 88 -1.14 6.74 5.19
N VAL A 89 -0.20 7.36 4.48
CA VAL A 89 1.22 7.38 4.88
C VAL A 89 1.41 8.00 6.27
N LYS A 90 0.77 9.16 6.51
CA LYS A 90 0.84 9.83 7.81
C LYS A 90 0.28 8.97 8.93
N ILE A 91 -0.84 8.29 8.68
CA ILE A 91 -1.50 7.44 9.68
C ILE A 91 -0.63 6.22 10.00
N CYS A 92 -0.08 5.54 8.98
CA CYS A 92 0.88 4.45 9.21
C CYS A 92 2.07 4.90 10.07
N GLN A 93 2.60 6.10 9.82
CA GLN A 93 3.70 6.66 10.63
C GLN A 93 3.26 7.01 12.06
N GLN A 94 2.03 7.50 12.26
CA GLN A 94 1.46 7.75 13.59
C GLN A 94 1.25 6.46 14.39
N LEU A 95 0.99 5.35 13.71
CA LEU A 95 0.97 4.00 14.29
C LEU A 95 2.38 3.46 14.61
N ASN A 96 3.43 4.28 14.50
CA ASN A 96 4.84 3.94 14.69
C ASN A 96 5.38 2.89 13.71
N HIS A 97 4.74 2.71 12.55
CA HIS A 97 5.32 1.94 11.46
C HIS A 97 6.37 2.77 10.71
N SER A 98 7.47 2.14 10.32
CA SER A 98 8.39 2.70 9.33
C SER A 98 7.81 2.47 7.94
N VAL A 99 7.61 3.55 7.18
CA VAL A 99 6.91 3.51 5.90
C VAL A 99 7.89 3.72 4.75
N ALA A 100 8.02 2.70 3.91
CA ALA A 100 8.67 2.82 2.61
C ALA A 100 7.60 2.93 1.50
N ILE A 101 7.80 3.84 0.55
CA ILE A 101 6.86 4.05 -0.57
C ILE A 101 7.59 3.92 -1.88
N THR A 102 7.02 3.13 -2.78
CA THR A 102 7.45 3.07 -4.17
C THR A 102 6.53 3.93 -5.03
N GLY A 103 7.11 4.80 -5.84
CA GLY A 103 6.39 5.75 -6.67
C GLY A 103 6.99 5.85 -8.07
N ARG A 104 6.15 6.19 -9.05
CA ARG A 104 6.62 6.37 -10.44
C ARG A 104 5.94 7.48 -11.20
N LYS A 105 4.84 8.02 -10.68
CA LYS A 105 4.07 9.07 -11.33
C LYS A 105 4.31 10.39 -10.62
N PHE A 106 4.15 11.49 -11.35
CA PHE A 106 4.29 12.84 -10.80
C PHE A 106 3.45 13.02 -9.52
N GLU A 107 2.26 12.43 -9.46
CA GLU A 107 1.37 12.57 -8.32
C GLU A 107 1.87 11.87 -7.04
N ASP A 108 2.85 10.97 -7.15
CA ASP A 108 3.41 10.23 -6.00
C ASP A 108 4.48 11.04 -5.25
N HIS A 109 4.98 12.16 -5.80
CA HIS A 109 6.08 12.94 -5.21
C HIS A 109 5.84 13.38 -3.74
N PRO A 110 4.62 13.79 -3.30
CA PRO A 110 4.42 14.18 -1.90
C PRO A 110 4.54 12.98 -0.96
N CYS A 111 4.14 11.79 -1.43
CA CYS A 111 4.24 10.56 -0.66
C CYS A 111 5.70 10.11 -0.56
N LEU A 112 6.44 10.13 -1.68
CA LEU A 112 7.88 9.81 -1.70
C LEU A 112 8.65 10.66 -0.68
N LYS A 113 8.39 11.97 -0.64
CA LYS A 113 9.03 12.90 0.30
C LYS A 113 8.60 12.72 1.76
N ARG A 114 7.37 12.23 2.00
CA ARG A 114 6.81 12.08 3.35
C ARG A 114 7.17 10.75 4.01
N ALA A 115 7.39 9.73 3.20
CA ALA A 115 7.80 8.40 3.64
C ALA A 115 9.10 8.46 4.44
N ASP A 116 9.35 7.44 5.26
CA ASP A 116 10.65 7.26 5.90
C ASP A 116 11.72 6.85 4.88
N ILE A 117 11.29 6.13 3.82
CA ILE A 117 12.10 5.82 2.65
C ILE A 117 11.24 5.96 1.38
N GLY A 118 11.50 6.98 0.56
CA GLY A 118 10.94 7.15 -0.77
C GLY A 118 11.77 6.42 -1.83
N ILE A 119 11.13 5.58 -2.65
CA ILE A 119 11.78 4.78 -3.69
C ILE A 119 11.16 5.14 -5.05
N ALA A 120 11.92 5.80 -5.90
CA ALA A 120 11.51 6.09 -7.27
C ALA A 120 11.96 4.97 -8.22
N MET A 121 11.10 4.62 -9.18
CA MET A 121 11.50 3.78 -10.30
C MET A 121 12.21 4.63 -11.35
N GLY A 122 13.49 4.35 -11.61
CA GLY A 122 14.32 5.07 -12.57
C GLY A 122 13.76 4.95 -13.98
N ASN A 123 13.03 5.97 -14.41
CA ASN A 123 12.53 6.13 -15.77
C ASN A 123 12.62 7.60 -16.17
N SER A 124 12.82 7.88 -17.45
CA SER A 124 12.87 9.23 -18.03
C SER A 124 11.53 9.98 -18.01
N SER A 125 10.53 9.47 -17.29
CA SER A 125 9.16 9.99 -17.27
C SER A 125 8.78 10.74 -15.99
N CYS A 126 9.64 10.78 -14.96
CA CYS A 126 9.36 11.58 -13.77
C CYS A 126 10.65 12.01 -13.05
N ASP A 127 11.29 13.08 -13.51
CA ASP A 127 12.47 13.67 -12.84
C ASP A 127 12.13 14.12 -11.42
N LEU A 128 10.95 14.70 -11.22
CA LEU A 128 10.48 15.13 -9.90
C LEU A 128 10.36 13.97 -8.91
N CYS A 129 10.03 12.76 -9.37
CA CYS A 129 9.97 11.59 -8.51
C CYS A 129 11.37 11.20 -8.02
N CYS A 130 12.36 11.24 -8.91
CA CYS A 130 13.76 10.96 -8.59
C CYS A 130 14.34 11.99 -7.61
N GLU A 131 14.01 13.27 -7.78
CA GLU A 131 14.46 14.35 -6.89
C GLU A 131 13.88 14.26 -5.47
N ASN A 132 12.69 13.68 -5.32
CA ASN A 132 11.99 13.58 -4.03
C ASN A 132 12.12 12.19 -3.39
N ALA A 133 12.88 11.27 -4.00
CA ALA A 133 13.10 9.93 -3.46
C ALA A 133 14.48 9.81 -2.81
N ASP A 134 14.57 9.01 -1.75
CA ASP A 134 15.82 8.66 -1.09
C ASP A 134 16.61 7.61 -1.89
N MET A 135 15.91 6.79 -2.67
CA MET A 135 16.48 5.75 -3.52
C MET A 135 15.86 5.77 -4.92
N VAL A 136 16.70 5.56 -5.95
CA VAL A 136 16.24 5.43 -7.34
C VAL A 136 16.66 4.07 -7.89
N LEU A 137 15.68 3.28 -8.35
CA LEU A 137 15.90 1.96 -8.97
C LEU A 137 16.08 2.10 -10.48
N LEU A 138 17.33 2.17 -10.94
CA LEU A 138 17.66 2.41 -12.36
C LEU A 138 17.20 1.28 -13.29
N ASP A 139 17.17 0.04 -12.80
CA ASP A 139 16.74 -1.15 -13.54
C ASP A 139 15.21 -1.36 -13.54
N LYS A 140 14.47 -0.49 -12.83
CA LYS A 140 13.01 -0.57 -12.62
C LYS A 140 12.56 -1.89 -11.96
N SER A 141 13.44 -2.56 -11.22
CA SER A 141 13.18 -3.84 -10.60
C SER A 141 13.03 -3.71 -9.08
N LEU A 142 11.82 -3.97 -8.57
CA LEU A 142 11.60 -4.06 -7.12
C LEU A 142 12.35 -5.24 -6.48
N LEU A 143 12.74 -6.26 -7.27
CA LEU A 143 13.57 -7.36 -6.76
C LEU A 143 14.93 -6.87 -6.30
N THR A 144 15.48 -5.85 -6.96
CA THR A 144 16.76 -5.24 -6.59
C THR A 144 16.65 -4.56 -5.23
N PHE A 145 15.53 -3.90 -4.95
CA PHE A 145 15.24 -3.37 -3.62
C PHE A 145 15.13 -4.48 -2.56
N VAL A 146 14.41 -5.57 -2.85
CA VAL A 146 14.31 -6.72 -1.92
C VAL A 146 15.69 -7.30 -1.60
N THR A 147 16.55 -7.43 -2.60
CA THR A 147 17.94 -7.88 -2.40
C THR A 147 18.72 -6.87 -1.55
N ALA A 148 18.61 -5.57 -1.83
CA ALA A 148 19.30 -4.52 -1.06
C ALA A 148 18.88 -4.52 0.43
N VAL A 149 17.59 -4.70 0.72
CA VAL A 149 17.09 -4.82 2.10
C VAL A 149 17.64 -6.08 2.78
N LYS A 150 17.72 -7.21 2.06
CA LYS A 150 18.31 -8.45 2.62
C LYS A 150 19.80 -8.29 2.92
N GLU A 151 20.55 -7.70 2.01
CA GLU A 151 21.99 -7.44 2.19
C GLU A 151 22.28 -6.46 3.32
N GLY A 152 21.47 -5.40 3.45
CA GLY A 152 21.52 -4.44 4.55
C GLY A 152 21.21 -5.03 5.93
N LYS A 153 20.58 -6.22 6.02
CA LYS A 153 20.40 -6.94 7.28
C LYS A 153 21.64 -7.77 7.66
N ASN A 154 22.43 -8.22 6.69
CA ASN A 154 23.60 -9.09 6.90
C ASN A 154 24.89 -8.31 7.11
N SER A 155 25.02 -7.17 6.44
CA SER A 155 26.07 -6.19 6.69
C SER A 155 25.52 -5.19 7.69
N ASN A 156 26.26 -4.76 8.72
CA ASN A 156 25.83 -3.70 9.66
C ASN A 156 25.63 -2.31 9.00
N LEU A 157 25.28 -2.24 7.71
CA LEU A 157 24.72 -1.08 7.02
C LEU A 157 23.24 -1.00 7.39
N ILE A 158 22.90 -0.13 8.33
CA ILE A 158 21.56 0.04 8.87
C ILE A 158 20.56 0.41 7.74
N PHE A 159 19.82 -0.57 7.23
CA PHE A 159 18.50 -0.36 6.62
C PHE A 159 17.45 -0.81 7.63
N LYS A 160 16.97 0.14 8.43
CA LYS A 160 15.98 -0.11 9.48
C LYS A 160 14.59 -0.17 8.83
N ILE A 161 14.11 -1.37 8.56
CA ILE A 161 12.72 -1.64 8.16
C ILE A 161 12.16 -2.62 9.21
N PHE A 162 11.29 -2.11 10.07
CA PHE A 162 10.50 -2.90 11.03
C PHE A 162 9.25 -3.42 10.35
#